data_AF-A0A0Q8UQG1-F1
#
_entry.id   AF-A0A0Q8UQG1-F1
#
_cell.length_a   1.000
_cell.length_b   1.000
_cell.length_c   1.000
_cell.angle_alpha   90.00
_cell.angle_beta   90.00
_cell.angle_gamma   90.00
#
_symmetry.space_group_name_H-M   'P 1'
#
loop_
_entity.id
_entity.type
_entity.pdbx_description
1 polymer ?
#
loop_
_entity_poly.entity_id
_entity_poly.type
_entity_poly.pdbx_seq_one_letter_code
_entity_poly.pdbx_strand_id
1 'polypeptide(L)'
;MARAKIQDAEGGPAVRAALAGGADRNTTAMAVRYLLQLLAERAPGNTVEVRVPPFGATQCIPGPRHTRGTPPNVVEMDAPTWLALASGATPWEDALASGAVHASGQRASLDGLLPLRF
;
A
#
# COMPACT_ATOMS: atom_id res chain seq x y z
N MET A 1 17.86 9.66 1.07
CA MET A 1 17.51 10.21 -0.25
C MET A 1 16.08 9.80 -0.57
N ALA A 2 15.20 10.75 -0.92
CA ALA A 2 13.88 10.40 -1.42
C ALA A 2 14.06 9.60 -2.72
N ARG A 3 13.40 8.45 -2.83
CA ARG A 3 13.43 7.66 -4.05
C ARG A 3 12.75 8.45 -5.16
N ALA A 4 13.26 8.36 -6.39
CA ALA A 4 12.66 9.03 -7.53
C ALA A 4 11.19 8.64 -7.70
N LYS A 5 10.33 9.63 -8.01
CA LYS A 5 8.92 9.44 -8.30
C LYS A 5 8.75 8.55 -9.54
N ILE A 6 8.00 7.45 -9.40
CA ILE A 6 7.62 6.58 -10.52
C ILE A 6 6.57 7.32 -11.35
N GLN A 7 6.78 7.43 -12.65
CA GLN A 7 5.89 8.12 -13.58
C GLN A 7 4.69 7.24 -13.94
N ASP A 8 3.53 7.85 -14.18
CA ASP A 8 2.29 7.14 -14.52
C ASP A 8 2.44 6.27 -15.79
N ALA A 9 3.24 6.75 -16.75
CA ALA A 9 3.54 6.05 -17.99
C ALA A 9 4.30 4.72 -17.79
N GLU A 10 4.98 4.55 -16.65
CA GLU A 10 5.66 3.30 -16.28
C GLU A 10 4.85 2.50 -15.25
N GLY A 11 4.33 3.20 -14.23
CA GLY A 11 3.62 2.61 -13.10
C GLY A 11 2.29 1.96 -13.48
N GLY A 12 1.45 2.66 -14.25
CA GLY A 12 0.14 2.15 -14.65
C GLY A 12 0.22 0.84 -15.46
N PRO A 13 1.06 0.78 -16.52
CA PRO A 13 1.32 -0.47 -17.24
C PRO A 13 1.84 -1.60 -16.35
N ALA A 14 2.76 -1.31 -15.42
CA ALA A 14 3.29 -2.31 -14.50
C ALA A 14 2.19 -2.89 -13.59
N VAL A 15 1.28 -2.06 -13.09
CA VAL A 15 0.13 -2.53 -12.29
C VAL A 15 -0.77 -3.44 -13.12
N ARG A 16 -1.13 -3.03 -14.35
CA ARG A 16 -1.96 -3.87 -15.23
C ARG A 16 -1.29 -5.21 -15.56
N ALA A 17 0.01 -5.21 -15.82
CA ALA A 17 0.77 -6.43 -16.06
C ALA A 17 0.82 -7.35 -14.81
N ALA A 18 0.97 -6.77 -13.62
CA ALA A 18 0.95 -7.52 -12.37
C ALA A 18 -0.43 -8.15 -12.09
N LEU A 19 -1.52 -7.42 -12.34
CA LEU A 19 -2.88 -7.91 -12.16
C LEU A 19 -3.27 -9.01 -13.17
N ALA A 20 -2.68 -8.99 -14.37
CA ALA A 20 -2.94 -10.00 -15.40
C ALA A 20 -2.36 -11.40 -15.07
N GLY A 21 -1.53 -11.53 -14.03
CA GLY A 21 -0.96 -12.81 -13.62
C GLY A 21 0.14 -13.30 -14.56
N GLY A 22 1.38 -12.86 -14.33
CA GLY A 22 2.53 -13.20 -15.18
C GLY A 22 3.67 -12.19 -15.15
N ALA A 23 3.52 -11.11 -14.39
CA ALA A 23 4.59 -10.15 -14.16
C ALA A 23 5.81 -10.79 -13.50
N ASP A 24 7.00 -10.40 -13.98
CA ASP A 24 8.24 -10.75 -13.31
C ASP A 24 8.39 -10.00 -11.99
N ARG A 25 9.44 -10.34 -11.23
CA ARG A 25 9.71 -9.74 -9.92
C ARG A 25 9.90 -8.22 -10.00
N ASN A 26 10.49 -7.71 -11.10
CA ASN A 26 10.77 -6.29 -11.26
C ASN A 26 9.50 -5.49 -11.55
N THR A 27 8.64 -6.01 -12.43
CA THR A 27 7.34 -5.45 -12.76
C THR A 27 6.43 -5.44 -11.54
N THR A 28 6.40 -6.54 -10.79
CA THR A 28 5.67 -6.63 -9.52
C THR A 28 6.19 -5.60 -8.51
N ALA A 29 7.52 -5.47 -8.37
CA ALA A 29 8.11 -4.47 -7.48
C ALA A 29 7.72 -3.04 -7.88
N MET A 30 7.72 -2.73 -9.18
CA MET A 30 7.34 -1.42 -9.70
C MET A 30 5.86 -1.12 -9.44
N ALA A 31 4.96 -2.07 -9.73
CA ALA A 31 3.53 -1.95 -9.47
C ALA A 31 3.24 -1.66 -7.98
N VAL A 32 3.83 -2.45 -7.08
CA VAL A 32 3.68 -2.28 -5.63
C VAL A 32 4.16 -0.90 -5.18
N ARG A 33 5.36 -0.50 -5.59
CA ARG A 33 5.97 0.79 -5.21
C ARG A 33 5.20 1.97 -5.76
N TYR A 34 4.69 1.87 -6.98
CA TYR A 34 3.87 2.89 -7.60
C TYR A 34 2.54 3.07 -6.87
N LEU A 35 1.85 1.98 -6.52
CA LEU A 35 0.61 2.07 -5.75
C LEU A 35 0.86 2.61 -4.32
N LEU A 36 1.97 2.23 -3.67
CA LEU A 36 2.35 2.82 -2.39
C LEU A 36 2.64 4.32 -2.50
N GLN A 37 3.26 4.77 -3.60
CA GLN A 37 3.43 6.19 -3.89
C GLN A 37 2.07 6.89 -4.03
N LEU A 38 1.17 6.35 -4.85
CA LEU A 38 -0.18 6.91 -5.06
C LEU A 38 -0.98 6.98 -3.74
N LEU A 39 -0.85 6.00 -2.85
CA LEU A 39 -1.47 6.05 -1.53
C LEU A 39 -0.93 7.22 -0.69
N ALA A 40 0.39 7.40 -0.65
CA ALA A 40 1.01 8.50 0.09
C ALA A 40 0.69 9.88 -0.51
N GLU A 41 0.54 9.96 -1.84
CA GLU A 41 0.10 11.19 -2.52
C GLU A 41 -1.37 11.49 -2.24
N ARG A 42 -2.24 10.46 -2.15
CA ARG A 42 -3.66 10.62 -1.82
C ARG A 42 -3.89 11.05 -0.38
N ALA A 43 -3.13 10.47 0.56
CA ALA A 43 -3.24 10.74 1.99
C ALA A 43 -1.87 11.08 2.58
N PRO A 44 -1.32 12.27 2.33
CA PRO A 44 0.00 12.64 2.81
C PRO A 44 0.04 12.71 4.33
N GLY A 45 1.04 12.05 4.93
CA GLY A 45 1.23 12.02 6.37
C GLY A 45 2.19 10.94 6.83
N ASN A 46 2.36 10.84 8.15
CA ASN A 46 3.33 9.97 8.82
C ASN A 46 2.74 9.20 9.99
N THR A 47 1.41 9.07 10.03
CA THR A 47 0.71 8.38 11.12
C THR A 47 0.70 6.89 10.92
N VAL A 48 0.49 6.44 9.68
CA VAL A 48 0.34 5.02 9.31
C VAL A 48 1.47 4.63 8.36
N GLU A 49 2.15 3.54 8.67
CA GLU A 49 3.13 2.92 7.80
C GLU A 49 2.51 1.69 7.12
N VAL A 50 2.48 1.69 5.78
CA VAL A 50 2.02 0.56 4.99
C VAL A 50 3.23 -0.19 4.45
N ARG A 51 3.29 -1.50 4.70
CA ARG A 51 4.40 -2.38 4.33
C ARG A 51 3.93 -3.47 3.40
N VAL A 52 4.67 -3.65 2.31
CA VAL A 52 4.48 -4.73 1.33
C VAL A 52 5.81 -5.41 1.07
N PRO A 53 6.28 -6.29 1.97
CA PRO A 53 7.53 -7.00 1.81
C PRO A 53 7.50 -7.95 0.59
N PRO A 54 8.63 -8.12 -0.13
CA PRO A 54 9.92 -7.46 0.06
C PRO A 54 10.05 -6.14 -0.73
N PHE A 55 8.95 -5.63 -1.30
CA PHE A 55 9.02 -4.63 -2.37
C PHE A 55 9.10 -3.20 -1.87
N GLY A 56 8.40 -2.84 -0.80
CA GLY A 56 8.50 -1.49 -0.25
C GLY A 56 7.59 -1.20 0.93
N ALA A 57 7.70 0.02 1.41
CA ALA A 57 6.83 0.60 2.42
C ALA A 57 6.63 2.09 2.13
N THR A 58 5.53 2.65 2.63
CA THR A 58 5.27 4.09 2.57
C THR A 58 4.63 4.57 3.86
N GLN A 59 4.73 5.87 4.13
CA GLN A 59 3.97 6.52 5.19
C GLN A 59 2.83 7.33 4.58
N CYS A 60 1.68 7.25 5.22
CA CYS A 60 0.48 7.98 4.81
C CYS A 60 -0.36 8.35 6.05
N ILE A 61 -1.45 9.05 5.79
CA ILE A 61 -2.46 9.52 6.73
C ILE A 61 -1.91 10.59 7.71
N PRO A 62 -2.49 11.81 7.70
CA PRO A 62 -2.07 12.86 8.62
C PRO A 62 -2.50 12.53 10.05
N GLY A 63 -1.73 13.04 11.02
CA GLY A 63 -2.03 12.82 12.43
C GLY A 63 -0.78 12.73 13.30
N PRO A 64 -0.97 12.48 14.61
CA PRO A 64 0.12 12.35 15.54
C PRO A 64 0.89 11.06 15.29
N ARG A 65 2.21 11.17 15.39
CA ARG A 65 3.07 10.00 15.45
C ARG A 65 2.79 9.23 16.74
N HIS A 66 2.93 7.91 16.70
CA HIS A 66 2.86 7.10 17.91
C HIS A 66 3.85 7.63 18.96
N THR A 67 3.46 7.61 20.23
CA THR A 67 4.34 7.97 21.35
C THR A 67 4.91 6.70 21.98
N ARG A 68 5.88 6.86 22.89
CA ARG A 68 6.36 5.74 23.71
C ARG A 68 5.16 5.12 24.45
N GLY A 69 5.06 3.79 24.42
CA GLY A 69 3.99 3.04 25.10
C GLY A 69 2.76 2.71 24.24
N THR A 70 2.60 3.33 23.06
CA THR A 70 1.56 2.94 22.10
C THR A 70 2.17 2.17 20.92
N PRO A 71 1.57 1.05 20.48
CA PRO A 71 2.00 0.37 19.27
C PRO A 71 2.01 1.32 18.06
N PRO A 72 3.00 1.21 17.15
CA PRO A 72 3.02 2.00 15.92
C PRO A 72 1.82 1.64 15.03
N ASN A 73 1.24 2.60 14.30
CA ASN A 73 0.20 2.27 13.32
C ASN A 73 0.85 1.68 12.07
N VAL A 74 0.78 0.35 11.94
CA VAL A 74 1.37 -0.40 10.83
C VAL A 74 0.28 -1.23 10.18
N VAL A 75 0.23 -1.17 8.85
CA VAL A 75 -0.55 -2.06 8.01
C VAL A 75 0.43 -2.87 7.17
N GLU A 76 0.43 -4.19 7.32
CA GLU A 76 1.35 -5.09 6.61
C GLU A 76 0.58 -6.18 5.87
N MET A 77 0.98 -6.45 4.63
CA MET A 77 0.39 -7.47 3.76
C MET A 77 1.38 -7.90 2.67
N ASP A 78 1.07 -8.98 1.95
CA ASP A 78 1.86 -9.40 0.79
C ASP A 78 1.52 -8.62 -0.49
N ALA A 79 2.32 -8.82 -1.53
CA ALA A 79 2.14 -8.11 -2.80
C ALA A 79 0.83 -8.45 -3.53
N PRO A 80 0.39 -9.72 -3.63
CA PRO A 80 -0.92 -10.04 -4.20
C PRO A 80 -2.08 -9.35 -3.48
N THR A 81 -2.09 -9.37 -2.13
CA THR A 81 -3.12 -8.73 -1.32
C THR A 81 -3.12 -7.21 -1.54
N TRP A 82 -1.95 -6.58 -1.56
CA TRP A 82 -1.84 -5.16 -1.85
C TRP A 82 -2.36 -4.79 -3.24
N LEU A 83 -2.01 -5.56 -4.27
CA LEU A 83 -2.49 -5.33 -5.64
C LEU A 83 -4.01 -5.47 -5.75
N ALA A 84 -4.59 -6.48 -5.09
CA ALA A 84 -6.03 -6.70 -5.08
C ALA A 84 -6.78 -5.56 -4.37
N LEU A 85 -6.29 -5.11 -3.22
CA LEU A 85 -6.85 -3.98 -2.47
C LEU A 85 -6.73 -2.66 -3.23
N ALA A 86 -5.54 -2.33 -3.72
CA ALA A 86 -5.25 -1.09 -4.42
C ALA A 86 -6.00 -0.98 -5.76
N SER A 87 -6.34 -2.10 -6.40
CA SER A 87 -7.14 -2.15 -7.62
C SER A 87 -8.65 -2.29 -7.38
N GLY A 88 -9.07 -2.57 -6.14
CA GLY A 88 -10.48 -2.76 -5.80
C GLY A 88 -11.03 -4.15 -6.13
N ALA A 89 -10.16 -5.11 -6.43
CA ALA A 89 -10.54 -6.51 -6.62
C ALA A 89 -10.94 -7.19 -5.30
N THR A 90 -10.46 -6.67 -4.16
CA THR A 90 -10.84 -7.13 -2.81
C THR A 90 -11.19 -5.91 -1.96
N PRO A 91 -12.35 -5.91 -1.28
CA PRO A 91 -12.69 -4.89 -0.28
C PRO A 91 -11.73 -4.91 0.91
N TRP A 92 -11.50 -3.74 1.51
CA TRP A 92 -10.65 -3.60 2.69
C TRP A 92 -11.12 -4.46 3.88
N GLU A 93 -12.43 -4.45 4.13
CA GLU A 93 -13.05 -5.20 5.22
C GLU A 93 -12.86 -6.72 5.06
N ASP A 94 -12.96 -7.23 3.84
CA ASP A 94 -12.78 -8.66 3.55
C ASP A 94 -11.34 -9.10 3.81
N ALA A 95 -10.35 -8.29 3.40
CA ALA A 95 -8.94 -8.60 3.61
C ALA A 95 -8.53 -8.56 5.08
N LEU A 96 -9.16 -7.70 5.88
CA LEU A 96 -9.01 -7.70 7.34
C LEU A 96 -9.67 -8.93 7.97
N ALA A 97 -10.92 -9.23 7.58
CA ALA A 97 -11.67 -10.35 8.12
C ALA A 97 -11.00 -11.71 7.81
N SER A 98 -10.37 -11.85 6.65
CA SER A 98 -9.63 -13.05 6.26
C SER A 98 -8.25 -13.18 6.92
N GLY A 99 -7.76 -12.12 7.58
CA GLY A 99 -6.40 -12.05 8.12
C GLY A 99 -5.31 -11.89 7.06
N ALA A 100 -5.66 -11.54 5.82
CA ALA A 100 -4.69 -11.25 4.75
C ALA A 100 -3.94 -9.93 5.00
N VAL A 101 -4.54 -9.02 5.76
CA VAL A 101 -3.94 -7.79 6.22
C VAL A 101 -3.71 -7.85 7.73
N HIS A 102 -2.48 -7.56 8.15
CA HIS A 102 -2.14 -7.37 9.56
C HIS A 102 -2.11 -5.87 9.88
N ALA A 103 -3.13 -5.40 10.61
CA ALA A 103 -3.24 -4.01 11.07
C ALA A 103 -2.96 -3.92 12.58
N SER A 104 -1.96 -3.12 12.96
CA SER A 104 -1.57 -2.89 14.36
C SER A 104 -1.58 -1.40 14.67
N GLY A 105 -2.14 -1.01 15.81
CA GLY A 105 -2.30 0.40 16.22
C GLY A 105 -3.70 0.95 15.92
N GLN A 106 -4.15 1.90 16.74
CA GLN A 106 -5.55 2.39 16.72
C GLN A 106 -5.96 3.07 15.40
N ARG A 107 -4.99 3.55 14.61
CA ARG A 107 -5.24 4.25 13.35
C ARG A 107 -4.79 3.46 12.13
N ALA A 108 -4.41 2.19 12.28
CA ALA A 108 -3.97 1.34 11.17
C ALA A 108 -5.14 0.89 10.31
N SER A 109 -5.70 1.83 9.53
CA SER A 109 -6.78 1.57 8.58
C SER A 109 -6.50 2.30 7.27
N LEU A 110 -6.82 1.64 6.16
CA LEU A 110 -6.83 2.22 4.82
C LEU A 110 -8.25 2.41 4.27
N ASP A 111 -9.26 2.27 5.15
CA ASP A 111 -10.66 2.43 4.79
C ASP A 111 -10.92 3.80 4.13
N GLY A 112 -11.73 3.81 3.08
CA GLY A 112 -12.02 4.99 2.28
C GLY A 112 -10.85 5.54 1.42
N LEU A 113 -9.64 4.96 1.50
CA LEU A 113 -8.49 5.37 0.67
C LEU A 113 -8.28 4.49 -0.57
N LEU A 114 -8.95 3.34 -0.63
CA LEU A 114 -8.88 2.34 -1.70
C LEU A 114 -10.22 2.26 -2.44
N PRO A 115 -10.25 1.95 -3.76
CA PRO A 115 -9.10 1.66 -4.62
C PRO A 115 -8.38 2.92 -5.12
N LEU A 116 -7.13 2.76 -5.54
CA LEU A 116 -6.29 3.80 -6.12
C LEU A 116 -6.58 3.95 -7.64
N ARG A 117 -6.27 5.13 -8.21
CA ARG A 117 -6.37 5.38 -9.66
C ARG A 117 -4.96 5.30 -10.26
N PHE A 118 -4.75 4.45 -11.27
CA PHE A 118 -3.45 4.12 -11.89
C PHE A 118 -3.55 3.85 -13.39
#